data_AF-K8WJD8-F1
#
_entry.id   AF-K8WJD8-F1
#
_cell.length_a   1.000
_cell.length_b   1.000
_cell.length_c   1.000
_cell.angle_alpha   90.00
_cell.angle_beta   90.00
_cell.angle_gamma   90.00
#
_symmetry.space_group_name_H-M   'P 1'
#
loop_
_entity.id
_entity.type
_entity.pdbx_description
1 polymer ?
#
loop_
_entity_poly.entity_id
_entity_poly.type
_entity_poly.pdbx_seq_one_letter_code
_entity_poly.pdbx_strand_id
1 'polypeptide(L)'
;MAETQFLFSKIEISRAAFDRWLKSEYIPTVDFANEHQSEKSTQLTVAQAILPFLNSSTDELRIMLLHDKQKSIFYCSLCLAWAEMAEDLLCLADILKTIAPFMAKNKTGTIVYGENIAGAVVLSQNDTIVSDEQQELITPEWAEEWLSDLEDDSEENLKKWVDSKLWNQLKRTYNHYLRNATPESPIHIKNTDFVSDGKRVIDWEGKVIPNANPLTFKRIFTDSLRNLYSDGNSVWIQGKLSLNLPTLIETNLSSKTIRVLEGDYDTDFLLQIDDVLWFPVIKNKTFHIDSLQVDIDSFHAINYCHYIDKNAFYICEQNGRGLFKVDNIDPTKVKAFDDSLSICEDKIFNSKGLFPDADGLTFYKINERFYADKNYVWEHSTKLEGFDPKTFEIVDRCLSIVKDANHVRVYQNNIPNADAKTIQVLDVYHNNYWRDKHHVWYWTEQIQPLTLPDDGELYFYPKSHFCRVGTKIWCQQHLLEGVDIPSFTIIKPTIAKDKNFYYMEDRKYTHQEYEDNDIGRYYTFG
;
A
#
# COMPACT_ATOMS: atom_id res chain seq x y z
N MET A 1 -3.66 -32.77 -33.79
CA MET A 1 -4.71 -31.75 -33.67
C MET A 1 -5.12 -31.76 -32.22
N ALA A 2 -5.20 -30.62 -31.54
CA ALA A 2 -5.67 -30.62 -30.16
C ALA A 2 -7.12 -31.12 -30.14
N GLU A 3 -7.40 -32.15 -29.34
CA GLU A 3 -8.74 -32.73 -29.24
C GLU A 3 -9.57 -31.87 -28.28
N THR A 4 -10.67 -31.33 -28.80
CA THR A 4 -11.66 -30.58 -28.04
C THR A 4 -12.19 -31.45 -26.90
N GLN A 5 -12.31 -30.88 -25.70
CA GLN A 5 -12.86 -31.62 -24.55
C GLN A 5 -14.26 -31.12 -24.23
N PHE A 6 -15.13 -32.04 -23.81
CA PHE A 6 -16.50 -31.73 -23.45
C PHE A 6 -16.84 -32.21 -22.04
N LEU A 7 -17.72 -31.47 -21.38
CA LEU A 7 -18.46 -31.89 -20.19
C LEU A 7 -19.94 -31.72 -20.47
N PHE A 8 -20.74 -32.73 -20.12
CA PHE A 8 -22.20 -32.67 -20.16
C PHE A 8 -22.76 -33.08 -18.80
N SER A 9 -23.66 -32.25 -18.28
CA SER A 9 -24.28 -32.47 -16.99
C SER A 9 -25.78 -32.19 -17.05
N LYS A 10 -26.54 -33.13 -16.48
CA LYS A 10 -28.00 -33.06 -16.34
C LYS A 10 -28.36 -33.40 -14.91
N ILE A 11 -28.89 -32.43 -14.18
CA ILE A 11 -29.18 -32.57 -12.74
C ILE A 11 -30.64 -32.23 -12.48
N GLU A 12 -31.40 -33.17 -11.91
CA GLU A 12 -32.78 -32.93 -11.49
C GLU A 12 -32.83 -32.08 -10.20
N ILE A 13 -33.20 -30.81 -10.34
CA ILE A 13 -33.25 -29.87 -9.21
C ILE A 13 -34.34 -28.81 -9.41
N SER A 14 -35.09 -28.54 -8.34
CA SER A 14 -36.10 -27.46 -8.36
C SER A 14 -35.45 -26.08 -8.51
N ARG A 15 -36.17 -25.11 -9.09
CA ARG A 15 -35.64 -23.75 -9.25
C ARG A 15 -35.20 -23.12 -7.92
N ALA A 16 -35.99 -23.32 -6.86
CA ALA A 16 -35.68 -22.79 -5.54
C ALA A 16 -34.42 -23.43 -4.94
N ALA A 17 -34.18 -24.72 -5.18
CA ALA A 17 -32.99 -25.41 -4.71
C ALA A 17 -31.73 -24.97 -5.51
N PHE A 18 -31.85 -24.84 -6.83
CA PHE A 18 -30.78 -24.29 -7.68
C PHE A 18 -30.37 -22.88 -7.24
N ASP A 19 -31.36 -22.01 -6.96
CA ASP A 19 -31.09 -20.66 -6.47
C ASP A 19 -30.43 -20.64 -5.08
N ARG A 20 -30.67 -21.65 -4.23
CA ARG A 20 -29.98 -21.80 -2.94
C ARG A 20 -28.55 -22.30 -3.11
N TRP A 21 -28.34 -23.25 -4.01
CA TRP A 21 -27.01 -23.76 -4.36
C TRP A 21 -26.11 -22.66 -4.93
N LEU A 22 -26.61 -21.83 -5.85
CA LEU A 22 -25.83 -20.68 -6.36
C LEU A 22 -25.38 -19.71 -5.25
N LYS A 23 -26.12 -19.63 -4.15
CA LYS A 23 -25.80 -18.78 -2.99
C LYS A 23 -24.99 -19.49 -1.91
N SER A 24 -24.80 -20.80 -2.01
CA SER A 24 -24.04 -21.54 -1.00
C SER A 24 -22.56 -21.25 -1.14
N GLU A 25 -21.86 -21.39 -0.02
CA GLU A 25 -20.41 -21.29 0.02
C GLU A 25 -19.79 -22.40 -0.82
N TYR A 26 -18.77 -22.03 -1.59
CA TYR A 26 -17.88 -22.91 -2.31
C TYR A 26 -16.50 -22.72 -1.72
N ILE A 27 -15.92 -23.82 -1.23
CA ILE A 27 -14.53 -23.86 -0.79
C ILE A 27 -13.80 -24.57 -1.93
N PRO A 28 -13.01 -23.83 -2.73
CA PRO A 28 -12.24 -24.45 -3.79
C PRO A 28 -11.28 -25.50 -3.20
N THR A 29 -11.13 -26.63 -3.88
CA THR A 29 -10.02 -27.55 -3.64
C THR A 29 -8.69 -26.99 -4.15
N VAL A 30 -8.74 -25.92 -4.96
CA VAL A 30 -7.61 -25.13 -5.50
C VAL A 30 -7.98 -23.64 -5.45
N ASP A 31 -7.18 -22.84 -4.74
CA ASP A 31 -7.51 -21.46 -4.31
C ASP A 31 -7.63 -20.46 -5.49
N PHE A 32 -8.82 -19.89 -5.69
CA PHE A 32 -9.03 -18.73 -6.56
C PHE A 32 -9.33 -17.51 -5.69
N ALA A 33 -8.30 -16.73 -5.35
CA ALA A 33 -8.45 -15.56 -4.49
C ALA A 33 -8.69 -14.26 -5.29
N ASN A 34 -9.81 -13.61 -5.03
CA ASN A 34 -10.07 -12.20 -5.35
C ASN A 34 -10.51 -11.53 -4.04
N GLU A 35 -9.63 -10.85 -3.32
CA GLU A 35 -10.03 -10.07 -2.15
C GLU A 35 -9.27 -8.75 -2.01
N HIS A 36 -10.02 -7.67 -2.16
CA HIS A 36 -9.82 -6.47 -1.37
C HIS A 36 -10.85 -6.46 -0.26
N GLN A 37 -10.43 -6.91 0.93
CA GLN A 37 -10.87 -6.36 2.21
C GLN A 37 -10.06 -7.05 3.32
N SER A 38 -9.44 -6.23 4.17
CA SER A 38 -8.76 -6.64 5.40
C SER A 38 -9.63 -7.60 6.23
N GLU A 39 -9.03 -8.69 6.71
CA GLU A 39 -9.53 -9.59 7.74
C GLU A 39 -10.96 -10.15 7.55
N LYS A 40 -11.07 -11.12 6.64
CA LYS A 40 -11.94 -12.31 6.66
C LYS A 40 -11.74 -12.98 5.31
N SER A 41 -11.29 -14.24 5.27
CA SER A 41 -11.37 -15.01 4.02
C SER A 41 -12.81 -14.93 3.48
N THR A 42 -13.09 -14.18 2.42
CA THR A 42 -14.45 -14.16 1.90
C THR A 42 -14.75 -15.54 1.37
N GLN A 43 -15.74 -16.16 1.99
CA GLN A 43 -16.37 -17.36 1.48
C GLN A 43 -16.91 -17.04 0.08
N LEU A 44 -16.28 -17.61 -0.95
CA LEU A 44 -16.73 -17.51 -2.33
C LEU A 44 -18.08 -18.24 -2.45
N THR A 45 -19.08 -17.63 -3.07
CA THR A 45 -20.32 -18.37 -3.42
C THR A 45 -20.09 -19.22 -4.67
N VAL A 46 -20.85 -20.30 -4.82
CA VAL A 46 -20.86 -21.12 -6.06
C VAL A 46 -21.09 -20.24 -7.30
N ALA A 47 -22.01 -19.27 -7.23
CA ALA A 47 -22.25 -18.37 -8.35
C ALA A 47 -21.00 -17.57 -8.73
N GLN A 48 -20.22 -17.10 -7.75
CA GLN A 48 -18.96 -16.39 -8.00
C GLN A 48 -17.88 -17.31 -8.57
N ALA A 49 -17.81 -18.57 -8.11
CA ALA A 49 -16.89 -19.58 -8.64
C ALA A 49 -17.12 -19.91 -10.12
N ILE A 50 -18.36 -19.77 -10.58
CA ILE A 50 -18.76 -20.06 -11.96
C ILE A 50 -18.46 -18.89 -12.92
N LEU A 51 -18.38 -17.65 -12.42
CA LEU A 51 -18.24 -16.45 -13.26
C LEU A 51 -17.01 -16.45 -14.19
N PRO A 52 -15.82 -16.94 -13.78
CA PRO A 52 -14.66 -17.01 -14.66
C PRO A 52 -14.94 -17.78 -15.96
N PHE A 53 -15.58 -18.96 -15.87
CA PHE A 53 -15.97 -19.77 -17.04
C PHE A 53 -16.90 -19.02 -18.01
N LEU A 54 -17.80 -18.20 -17.48
CA LEU A 54 -18.70 -17.38 -18.29
C LEU A 54 -18.01 -16.18 -18.96
N ASN A 55 -16.86 -15.76 -18.44
CA ASN A 55 -16.13 -14.59 -18.92
C ASN A 55 -14.87 -14.95 -19.74
N SER A 56 -14.50 -16.23 -19.82
CA SER A 56 -13.38 -16.73 -20.61
C SER A 56 -13.49 -16.35 -22.09
N SER A 57 -12.35 -16.38 -22.79
CA SER A 57 -12.32 -16.12 -24.23
C SER A 57 -13.20 -17.11 -24.96
N THR A 58 -13.95 -16.59 -25.91
CA THR A 58 -14.79 -17.42 -26.75
C THR A 58 -13.98 -18.33 -27.70
N ASP A 59 -12.70 -18.08 -27.88
CA ASP A 59 -11.85 -18.98 -28.68
C ASP A 59 -11.30 -20.15 -27.84
N GLU A 60 -11.41 -20.08 -26.51
CA GLU A 60 -10.86 -21.06 -25.57
C GLU A 60 -11.95 -21.95 -24.97
N LEU A 61 -13.08 -21.34 -24.57
CA LEU A 61 -14.08 -22.00 -23.74
C LEU A 61 -15.51 -21.55 -24.10
N ARG A 62 -16.43 -22.52 -24.18
CA ARG A 62 -17.88 -22.31 -24.27
C ARG A 62 -18.55 -23.03 -23.13
N ILE A 63 -19.49 -22.36 -22.46
CA ILE A 63 -20.25 -22.96 -21.37
C ILE A 63 -21.76 -22.69 -21.55
N MET A 64 -22.57 -23.72 -21.30
CA MET A 64 -24.02 -23.61 -21.11
C MET A 64 -24.33 -23.83 -19.63
N LEU A 65 -25.15 -22.97 -19.03
CA LEU A 65 -25.58 -23.07 -17.63
C LEU A 65 -27.05 -22.68 -17.53
N LEU A 66 -27.95 -23.62 -17.78
CA LEU A 66 -29.37 -23.33 -17.98
C LEU A 66 -30.26 -24.15 -17.05
N HIS A 67 -31.10 -23.47 -16.27
CA HIS A 67 -32.15 -24.11 -15.46
C HIS A 67 -33.50 -24.07 -16.19
N ASP A 68 -34.00 -25.23 -16.60
CA ASP A 68 -35.35 -25.40 -17.13
C ASP A 68 -36.36 -25.45 -15.97
N LYS A 69 -37.09 -24.34 -15.80
CA LYS A 69 -38.09 -24.17 -14.74
C LYS A 69 -39.28 -25.14 -14.87
N GLN A 70 -39.64 -25.52 -16.10
CA GLN A 70 -40.79 -26.39 -16.34
C GLN A 70 -40.43 -27.85 -16.05
N LYS A 71 -39.26 -28.29 -16.53
CA LYS A 71 -38.78 -29.66 -16.31
C LYS A 71 -38.15 -29.87 -14.93
N SER A 72 -37.79 -28.79 -14.22
CA SER A 72 -36.99 -28.84 -12.98
C SER A 72 -35.66 -29.55 -13.19
N ILE A 73 -34.97 -29.20 -14.26
CA ILE A 73 -33.67 -29.76 -14.65
C ILE A 73 -32.68 -28.62 -14.83
N PHE A 74 -31.49 -28.79 -14.29
CA PHE A 74 -30.33 -27.96 -14.57
C PHE A 74 -29.44 -28.67 -15.59
N TYR A 75 -29.19 -28.00 -16.71
CA TYR A 75 -28.25 -28.45 -17.73
C TYR A 75 -26.98 -27.60 -17.63
N CYS A 76 -25.83 -28.28 -17.61
CA CYS A 76 -24.53 -27.65 -17.70
C CYS A 76 -23.72 -28.34 -18.79
N SER A 77 -23.14 -27.58 -19.70
CA SER A 77 -22.20 -28.11 -20.69
C SER A 77 -20.97 -27.23 -20.77
N LEU A 78 -19.80 -27.84 -21.00
CA LEU A 78 -18.55 -27.14 -21.25
C LEU A 78 -17.93 -27.69 -22.54
N CYS A 79 -17.40 -26.81 -23.37
CA CYS A 79 -16.56 -27.14 -24.52
C CYS A 79 -15.26 -26.35 -24.39
N LEU A 80 -14.13 -27.07 -24.43
CA LEU A 80 -12.79 -26.52 -24.33
C LEU A 80 -12.04 -26.77 -25.62
N ALA A 81 -11.45 -25.70 -26.18
CA ALA A 81 -10.73 -25.78 -27.45
C ALA A 81 -9.48 -26.67 -27.37
N TRP A 82 -8.86 -26.80 -26.19
CA TRP A 82 -7.56 -27.44 -26.01
C TRP A 82 -7.57 -28.48 -24.87
N ALA A 83 -6.97 -29.64 -25.11
CA ALA A 83 -6.86 -30.72 -24.11
C ALA A 83 -6.04 -30.33 -22.86
N GLU A 84 -5.13 -29.36 -22.99
CA GLU A 84 -4.30 -28.83 -21.89
C GLU A 84 -5.13 -28.08 -20.82
N MET A 85 -6.39 -27.74 -21.13
CA MET A 85 -7.34 -27.09 -20.21
C MET A 85 -8.12 -28.11 -19.35
N ALA A 86 -7.63 -29.35 -19.22
CA ALA A 86 -8.29 -30.40 -18.45
C ALA A 86 -8.58 -30.00 -16.98
N GLU A 87 -7.74 -29.14 -16.39
CA GLU A 87 -7.93 -28.63 -15.03
C GLU A 87 -9.20 -27.79 -14.89
N ASP A 88 -9.55 -26.97 -15.89
CA ASP A 88 -10.79 -26.17 -15.90
C ASP A 88 -12.02 -27.08 -15.91
N LEU A 89 -11.96 -28.18 -16.66
CA LEU A 89 -13.02 -29.17 -16.75
C LEU A 89 -13.23 -29.90 -15.41
N LEU A 90 -12.14 -30.32 -14.75
CA LEU A 90 -12.19 -30.95 -13.43
C LEU A 90 -12.68 -29.96 -12.36
N CYS A 91 -12.24 -28.70 -12.42
CA CYS A 91 -12.70 -27.64 -11.53
C CYS A 91 -14.21 -27.44 -11.65
N LEU A 92 -14.75 -27.33 -12.87
CA LEU A 92 -16.19 -27.23 -13.08
C LEU A 92 -16.93 -28.47 -12.57
N ALA A 93 -16.41 -29.67 -12.82
CA ALA A 93 -17.00 -30.90 -12.31
C ALA A 93 -17.06 -30.91 -10.77
N ASP A 94 -16.03 -30.43 -10.09
CA ASP A 94 -15.99 -30.30 -8.62
C ASP A 94 -17.01 -29.28 -8.10
N ILE A 95 -17.14 -28.12 -8.77
CA ILE A 95 -18.20 -27.16 -8.47
C ILE A 95 -19.58 -27.83 -8.58
N LEU A 96 -19.82 -28.56 -9.68
CA LEU A 96 -21.10 -29.22 -9.92
C LEU A 96 -21.43 -30.29 -8.87
N LYS A 97 -20.45 -31.06 -8.36
CA LYS A 97 -20.66 -32.05 -7.29
C LYS A 97 -21.28 -31.44 -6.03
N THR A 98 -20.97 -30.17 -5.73
CA THR A 98 -21.50 -29.47 -4.54
C THR A 98 -23.03 -29.25 -4.58
N ILE A 99 -23.68 -29.50 -5.71
CA ILE A 99 -25.14 -29.39 -5.83
C ILE A 99 -25.89 -30.52 -5.13
N ALA A 100 -25.23 -31.67 -4.91
CA ALA A 100 -25.86 -32.89 -4.40
C ALA A 100 -26.73 -32.67 -3.15
N PRO A 101 -26.28 -31.98 -2.09
CA PRO A 101 -27.07 -31.76 -0.87
C PRO A 101 -28.38 -30.98 -1.09
N PHE A 102 -28.49 -30.23 -2.20
CA PHE A 102 -29.66 -29.43 -2.54
C PHE A 102 -30.72 -30.21 -3.33
N MET A 103 -30.37 -31.40 -3.82
CA MET A 103 -31.27 -32.28 -4.56
C MET A 103 -32.31 -32.94 -3.64
N ALA A 104 -33.45 -33.35 -4.20
CA ALA A 104 -34.44 -34.13 -3.46
C ALA A 104 -34.06 -35.62 -3.42
N LYS A 105 -34.45 -36.37 -2.38
CA LYS A 105 -34.06 -37.78 -2.13
C LYS A 105 -34.22 -38.74 -3.30
N ASN A 106 -35.21 -38.52 -4.18
CA ASN A 106 -35.53 -39.41 -5.30
C ASN A 106 -35.09 -38.85 -6.66
N LYS A 107 -34.25 -37.82 -6.65
CA LYS A 107 -33.75 -37.15 -7.84
C LYS A 107 -32.30 -37.50 -8.07
N THR A 108 -31.92 -37.55 -9.34
CA THR A 108 -30.58 -37.94 -9.77
C THR A 108 -29.95 -36.87 -10.65
N GLY A 109 -28.63 -36.85 -10.68
CA GLY A 109 -27.86 -36.01 -11.56
C GLY A 109 -26.70 -36.81 -12.13
N THR A 110 -26.29 -36.46 -13.33
CA THR A 110 -25.17 -37.08 -14.02
C THR A 110 -24.25 -36.00 -14.53
N ILE A 111 -22.94 -36.15 -14.29
CA ILE A 111 -21.89 -35.36 -14.92
C ILE A 111 -21.02 -36.35 -15.68
N VAL A 112 -20.87 -36.16 -16.98
CA VAL A 112 -19.96 -36.94 -17.84
C VAL A 112 -19.00 -35.98 -18.51
N TYR A 113 -17.72 -36.31 -18.54
CA TYR A 113 -16.71 -35.44 -19.10
C TYR A 113 -15.54 -36.20 -19.70
N GLY A 114 -14.87 -35.56 -20.67
CA GLY A 114 -13.63 -36.01 -21.29
C GLY A 114 -13.81 -36.93 -22.50
N GLU A 115 -12.92 -36.78 -23.50
CA GLU A 115 -12.64 -37.82 -24.51
C GLU A 115 -11.41 -38.67 -24.11
N ASN A 116 -10.45 -38.09 -23.37
CA ASN A 116 -9.21 -38.76 -22.90
C ASN A 116 -9.10 -38.89 -21.37
N ILE A 117 -9.85 -38.07 -20.62
CA ILE A 117 -9.98 -38.11 -19.14
C ILE A 117 -11.45 -38.42 -18.85
N ALA A 118 -11.91 -39.57 -19.34
CA ALA A 118 -13.30 -39.97 -19.25
C ALA A 118 -13.67 -40.23 -17.79
N GLY A 119 -14.62 -39.47 -17.26
CA GLY A 119 -15.16 -39.63 -15.91
C GLY A 119 -16.68 -39.51 -15.92
N ALA A 120 -17.34 -40.38 -15.15
CA ALA A 120 -18.78 -40.32 -14.93
C ALA A 120 -19.08 -40.17 -13.44
N VAL A 121 -19.86 -39.14 -13.10
CA VAL A 121 -20.30 -38.88 -11.73
C VAL A 121 -21.81 -38.97 -11.67
N VAL A 122 -22.31 -39.84 -10.80
CA VAL A 122 -23.74 -39.93 -10.47
C VAL A 122 -23.98 -39.28 -9.12
N LEU A 123 -24.85 -38.28 -9.12
CA LEU A 123 -25.22 -37.48 -7.96
C LEU A 123 -26.59 -37.90 -7.44
N SER A 124 -26.68 -38.03 -6.13
CA SER A 124 -27.92 -38.11 -5.35
C SER A 124 -27.81 -37.22 -4.12
N GLN A 125 -28.89 -37.02 -3.38
CA GLN A 125 -28.86 -36.12 -2.22
C GLN A 125 -27.78 -36.48 -1.18
N ASN A 126 -27.52 -37.77 -0.99
CA ASN A 126 -26.64 -38.26 0.09
C ASN A 126 -25.37 -38.94 -0.41
N ASP A 127 -25.33 -39.36 -1.68
CA ASP A 127 -24.20 -40.10 -2.24
C ASP A 127 -23.75 -39.46 -3.56
N THR A 128 -22.42 -39.44 -3.76
CA THR A 128 -21.76 -39.11 -5.02
C THR A 128 -20.92 -40.31 -5.42
N ILE A 129 -21.28 -40.93 -6.55
CA ILE A 129 -20.58 -42.10 -7.09
C ILE A 129 -19.74 -41.64 -8.27
N VAL A 130 -18.41 -41.80 -8.16
CA VAL A 130 -17.46 -41.50 -9.23
C VAL A 130 -17.04 -42.82 -9.87
N SER A 131 -17.12 -42.89 -11.20
CA SER A 131 -16.61 -43.99 -12.00
C SER A 131 -15.49 -43.48 -12.90
N ASP A 132 -14.36 -44.17 -12.86
CA ASP A 132 -13.19 -43.96 -13.72
C ASP A 132 -13.21 -44.88 -14.97
N GLU A 133 -14.34 -45.56 -15.22
CA GLU A 133 -14.46 -46.40 -16.42
C GLU A 133 -14.44 -45.53 -17.68
N GLN A 134 -13.50 -45.81 -18.59
CA GLN A 134 -13.48 -45.20 -19.92
C GLN A 134 -14.74 -45.58 -20.68
N GLN A 135 -15.72 -44.67 -20.67
CA GLN A 135 -16.93 -44.75 -21.49
C GLN A 135 -16.81 -43.75 -22.64
N GLU A 136 -17.25 -44.16 -23.83
CA GLU A 136 -17.36 -43.28 -24.99
C GLU A 136 -18.29 -42.11 -24.64
N LEU A 137 -17.82 -40.87 -24.83
CA LEU A 137 -18.60 -39.68 -24.49
C LEU A 137 -19.71 -39.48 -25.52
N ILE A 138 -20.93 -39.88 -25.17
CA ILE A 138 -22.09 -39.73 -26.03
C ILE A 138 -22.67 -38.32 -25.85
N THR A 139 -22.74 -37.56 -26.95
CA THR A 139 -23.42 -36.27 -26.98
C THR A 139 -24.92 -36.43 -26.69
N PRO A 140 -25.47 -35.76 -25.66
CA PRO A 140 -26.90 -35.83 -25.37
C PRO A 140 -27.73 -35.03 -26.38
N GLU A 141 -28.91 -35.54 -26.77
CA GLU A 141 -29.84 -34.85 -27.69
C GLU A 141 -30.18 -33.41 -27.25
N TRP A 142 -30.24 -33.15 -25.93
CA TRP A 142 -30.54 -31.81 -25.41
C TRP A 142 -29.41 -30.79 -25.60
N ALA A 143 -28.19 -31.24 -25.92
CA ALA A 143 -27.03 -30.39 -26.12
C ALA A 143 -26.78 -30.06 -27.60
N GLU A 144 -27.44 -30.74 -28.55
CA GLU A 144 -27.19 -30.59 -29.99
C GLU A 144 -27.40 -29.15 -30.48
N GLU A 145 -28.48 -28.49 -30.04
CA GLU A 145 -28.76 -27.09 -30.40
C GLU A 145 -27.68 -26.13 -29.86
N TRP A 146 -27.20 -26.38 -28.64
CA TRP A 146 -26.11 -25.57 -28.09
C TRP A 146 -24.80 -25.81 -28.84
N LEU A 147 -24.52 -27.04 -29.24
CA LEU A 147 -23.33 -27.40 -30.03
C LEU A 147 -23.35 -26.77 -31.43
N SER A 148 -24.53 -26.68 -32.07
CA SER A 148 -24.66 -25.98 -33.36
C SER A 148 -24.47 -24.47 -33.25
N ASP A 149 -24.70 -23.90 -32.07
CA ASP A 149 -24.61 -22.46 -31.80
C ASP A 149 -23.21 -22.03 -31.32
N LEU A 150 -22.21 -22.92 -31.23
CA LEU A 150 -20.89 -22.59 -30.65
C LEU A 150 -20.11 -21.52 -31.44
N GLU A 151 -20.33 -21.45 -32.76
CA GLU A 151 -19.67 -20.49 -33.66
C GLU A 151 -20.25 -19.07 -33.54
N ASP A 152 -21.48 -18.91 -33.02
CA ASP A 152 -22.11 -17.61 -32.81
C ASP A 152 -21.72 -17.04 -31.43
N ASP A 153 -20.79 -16.08 -31.43
CA ASP A 153 -20.29 -15.41 -30.23
C ASP A 153 -21.06 -14.14 -29.86
N SER A 154 -22.21 -13.89 -30.51
CA SER A 154 -23.04 -12.73 -30.22
C SER A 154 -23.58 -12.75 -28.80
N GLU A 155 -23.77 -11.57 -28.21
CA GLU A 155 -24.31 -11.47 -26.85
C GLU A 155 -25.70 -12.11 -26.73
N GLU A 156 -26.52 -12.00 -27.78
CA GLU A 156 -27.86 -12.59 -27.81
C GLU A 156 -27.81 -14.12 -27.74
N ASN A 157 -26.88 -14.75 -28.47
CA ASN A 157 -26.67 -16.18 -28.42
C ASN A 157 -26.04 -16.63 -27.09
N LEU A 158 -25.01 -15.95 -26.59
CA LEU A 158 -24.40 -16.29 -25.29
C LEU A 158 -25.42 -16.22 -24.14
N LYS A 159 -26.25 -15.18 -24.12
CA LYS A 159 -27.30 -14.98 -23.12
C LYS A 159 -28.38 -16.06 -23.18
N LYS A 160 -28.67 -16.63 -24.34
CA LYS A 160 -29.66 -17.71 -24.53
C LYS A 160 -29.31 -18.94 -23.67
N TRP A 161 -28.02 -19.23 -23.52
CA TRP A 161 -27.51 -20.46 -22.91
C TRP A 161 -27.11 -20.32 -21.42
N VAL A 162 -27.36 -19.16 -20.81
CA VAL A 162 -26.95 -18.86 -19.43
C VAL A 162 -28.13 -18.41 -18.58
N ASP A 163 -28.21 -18.92 -17.34
CA ASP A 163 -29.24 -18.52 -16.40
C ASP A 163 -29.22 -17.00 -16.18
N SER A 164 -30.41 -16.39 -16.26
CA SER A 164 -30.54 -14.94 -16.13
C SER A 164 -29.96 -14.35 -14.83
N LYS A 165 -29.88 -15.10 -13.72
CA LYS A 165 -29.23 -14.60 -12.49
C LYS A 165 -27.71 -14.58 -12.65
N LEU A 166 -27.13 -15.64 -13.18
CA LEU A 166 -25.69 -15.71 -13.48
C LEU A 166 -25.29 -14.65 -14.52
N TRP A 167 -26.07 -14.50 -15.59
CA TRP A 167 -25.84 -13.47 -16.61
C TRP A 167 -25.86 -12.04 -16.03
N ASN A 168 -26.82 -11.75 -15.16
CA ASN A 168 -26.89 -10.44 -14.52
C ASN A 168 -25.77 -10.21 -13.49
N GLN A 169 -25.29 -11.28 -12.85
CA GLN A 169 -24.15 -11.21 -11.94
C GLN A 169 -22.85 -10.99 -12.71
N LEU A 170 -22.63 -11.70 -13.82
CA LEU A 170 -21.51 -11.51 -14.75
C LEU A 170 -21.34 -10.03 -15.14
N LYS A 171 -22.42 -9.40 -15.62
CA LYS A 171 -22.44 -7.98 -16.03
C LYS A 171 -22.15 -7.00 -14.91
N ARG A 172 -22.39 -7.39 -13.64
CA ARG A 172 -22.11 -6.55 -12.47
C ARG A 172 -20.67 -6.73 -11.98
N THR A 173 -20.08 -7.89 -12.20
CA THR A 173 -18.73 -8.25 -11.76
C THR A 173 -17.66 -7.81 -12.76
N TYR A 174 -17.89 -7.99 -14.05
CA TYR A 174 -16.92 -7.72 -15.11
C TYR A 174 -17.30 -6.51 -15.95
N ASN A 175 -16.36 -6.02 -16.76
CA ASN A 175 -16.53 -4.89 -17.66
C ASN A 175 -17.33 -5.25 -18.94
N HIS A 176 -18.42 -6.01 -18.79
CA HIS A 176 -19.20 -6.55 -19.92
C HIS A 176 -19.73 -5.46 -20.87
N TYR A 177 -19.94 -4.24 -20.36
CA TYR A 177 -20.35 -3.09 -21.18
C TYR A 177 -19.35 -2.75 -22.29
N LEU A 178 -18.07 -3.14 -22.15
CA LEU A 178 -17.01 -2.92 -23.13
C LEU A 178 -17.16 -3.78 -24.39
N ARG A 179 -18.03 -4.81 -24.40
CA ARG A 179 -18.38 -5.53 -25.64
C ARG A 179 -19.02 -4.63 -26.71
N ASN A 180 -19.55 -3.48 -26.32
CA ASN A 180 -20.11 -2.48 -27.23
C ASN A 180 -19.05 -1.52 -27.80
N ALA A 181 -17.80 -1.61 -27.36
CA ALA A 181 -16.73 -0.76 -27.86
C ALA A 181 -16.24 -1.24 -29.23
N THR A 182 -15.82 -0.30 -30.06
CA THR A 182 -15.15 -0.57 -31.34
C THR A 182 -13.90 0.30 -31.47
N PRO A 183 -12.98 0.01 -32.41
CA PRO A 183 -11.84 0.89 -32.70
C PRO A 183 -12.23 2.33 -33.03
N GLU A 184 -13.39 2.55 -33.65
CA GLU A 184 -13.92 3.87 -34.01
C GLU A 184 -14.62 4.58 -32.84
N SER A 185 -15.09 3.81 -31.86
CA SER A 185 -15.82 4.31 -30.69
C SER A 185 -15.37 3.56 -29.42
N PRO A 186 -14.13 3.82 -28.94
CA PRO A 186 -13.62 3.17 -27.73
C PRO A 186 -14.39 3.63 -26.49
N ILE A 187 -14.49 2.74 -25.50
CA ILE A 187 -15.21 2.98 -24.26
C ILE A 187 -14.24 3.01 -23.08
N HIS A 188 -14.38 4.01 -22.22
CA HIS A 188 -13.59 4.16 -21.00
C HIS A 188 -13.79 3.01 -20.01
N ILE A 189 -12.69 2.44 -19.50
CA ILE A 189 -12.70 1.41 -18.47
C ILE A 189 -12.81 2.10 -17.11
N LYS A 190 -13.92 1.87 -16.41
CA LYS A 190 -14.22 2.50 -15.11
C LYS A 190 -13.06 2.38 -14.11
N ASN A 191 -12.80 3.48 -13.40
CA ASN A 191 -11.75 3.58 -12.36
C ASN A 191 -10.32 3.35 -12.85
N THR A 192 -10.07 3.55 -14.14
CA THR A 192 -8.73 3.51 -14.74
C THR A 192 -8.55 4.71 -15.65
N ASP A 193 -7.33 4.93 -16.14
CA ASP A 193 -7.02 5.97 -17.14
C ASP A 193 -7.03 5.40 -18.58
N PHE A 194 -7.60 4.21 -18.77
CA PHE A 194 -7.57 3.45 -20.01
C PHE A 194 -8.95 3.31 -20.65
N VAL A 195 -8.93 3.04 -21.95
CA VAL A 195 -10.13 2.74 -22.75
C VAL A 195 -9.99 1.35 -23.37
N SER A 196 -11.10 0.79 -23.84
CA SER A 196 -11.12 -0.43 -24.62
C SER A 196 -11.72 -0.17 -26.00
N ASP A 197 -11.16 -0.80 -27.02
CA ASP A 197 -11.69 -0.82 -28.39
C ASP A 197 -12.58 -2.05 -28.67
N GLY A 198 -12.97 -2.77 -27.62
CA GLY A 198 -13.76 -3.99 -27.65
C GLY A 198 -12.92 -5.26 -27.54
N LYS A 199 -11.66 -5.23 -27.96
CA LYS A 199 -10.76 -6.39 -27.91
C LYS A 199 -9.51 -6.16 -27.07
N ARG A 200 -9.06 -4.91 -26.93
CA ARG A 200 -7.78 -4.55 -26.32
C ARG A 200 -7.97 -3.43 -25.32
N VAL A 201 -7.11 -3.39 -24.30
CA VAL A 201 -6.96 -2.22 -23.44
C VAL A 201 -5.91 -1.29 -24.05
N ILE A 202 -6.27 -0.02 -24.23
CA ILE A 202 -5.41 0.99 -24.84
C ILE A 202 -5.37 2.26 -23.99
N ASP A 203 -4.26 3.00 -24.07
CA ASP A 203 -4.15 4.34 -23.50
C ASP A 203 -4.77 5.41 -24.42
N TRP A 204 -4.69 6.67 -23.98
CA TRP A 204 -5.22 7.82 -24.72
C TRP A 204 -4.46 8.13 -26.02
N GLU A 205 -3.24 7.61 -26.19
CA GLU A 205 -2.45 7.70 -27.43
C GLU A 205 -2.74 6.52 -28.39
N GLY A 206 -3.59 5.57 -27.99
CA GLY A 206 -3.92 4.37 -28.76
C GLY A 206 -2.89 3.25 -28.62
N LYS A 207 -1.99 3.33 -27.64
CA LYS A 207 -0.98 2.30 -27.39
C LYS A 207 -1.60 1.17 -26.57
N VAL A 208 -1.37 -0.06 -27.02
CA VAL A 208 -1.96 -1.27 -26.43
C VAL A 208 -1.21 -1.71 -25.19
N ILE A 209 -1.94 -1.98 -24.10
CA ILE A 209 -1.40 -2.71 -22.94
C ILE A 209 -1.28 -4.18 -23.32
N PRO A 210 -0.06 -4.76 -23.35
CA PRO A 210 0.12 -6.17 -23.71
C PRO A 210 -0.59 -7.09 -22.72
N ASN A 211 -1.21 -8.16 -23.23
CA ASN A 211 -1.86 -9.25 -22.48
C ASN A 211 -3.10 -8.85 -21.66
N ALA A 212 -3.53 -7.59 -21.69
CA ALA A 212 -4.66 -7.13 -20.88
C ALA A 212 -6.00 -7.52 -21.50
N ASN A 213 -6.79 -8.31 -20.78
CA ASN A 213 -8.18 -8.60 -21.13
C ASN A 213 -9.09 -7.44 -20.67
N PRO A 214 -9.73 -6.70 -21.60
CA PRO A 214 -10.55 -5.55 -21.23
C PRO A 214 -11.74 -5.90 -20.33
N LEU A 215 -12.28 -7.12 -20.44
CA LEU A 215 -13.46 -7.53 -19.66
C LEU A 215 -13.13 -7.71 -18.18
N THR A 216 -11.89 -8.05 -17.84
CA THR A 216 -11.46 -8.28 -16.45
C THR A 216 -10.47 -7.23 -15.93
N PHE A 217 -9.88 -6.43 -16.81
CA PHE A 217 -8.90 -5.41 -16.45
C PHE A 217 -9.49 -4.38 -15.47
N LYS A 218 -8.85 -4.26 -14.31
CA LYS A 218 -9.22 -3.33 -13.25
C LYS A 218 -8.00 -2.83 -12.52
N ARG A 219 -8.10 -1.64 -11.94
CA ARG A 219 -7.12 -1.16 -10.96
C ARG A 219 -7.30 -1.93 -9.65
N ILE A 220 -6.25 -2.61 -9.21
CA ILE A 220 -6.21 -3.34 -7.95
C ILE A 220 -5.43 -2.60 -6.87
N PHE A 221 -4.72 -1.52 -7.14
CA PHE A 221 -4.12 -0.72 -6.06
C PHE A 221 -3.81 0.69 -6.55
N THR A 222 -3.79 1.65 -5.62
CA THR A 222 -3.39 3.02 -5.91
C THR A 222 -2.79 3.65 -4.67
N ASP A 223 -1.60 4.25 -4.80
CA ASP A 223 -0.95 5.06 -3.76
C ASP A 223 -0.71 6.49 -4.29
N SER A 224 0.04 7.33 -3.58
CA SER A 224 0.34 8.70 -4.03
C SER A 224 1.10 8.79 -5.37
N LEU A 225 1.82 7.75 -5.77
CA LEU A 225 2.77 7.74 -6.90
C LEU A 225 2.42 6.74 -8.00
N ARG A 226 1.61 5.71 -7.74
CA ARG A 226 1.50 4.50 -8.57
C ARG A 226 0.09 3.93 -8.60
N ASN A 227 -0.19 3.15 -9.63
CA ASN A 227 -1.37 2.31 -9.78
C ASN A 227 -0.91 0.88 -10.09
N LEU A 228 -1.53 -0.13 -9.46
CA LEU A 228 -1.46 -1.53 -9.91
C LEU A 228 -2.75 -1.90 -10.62
N TYR A 229 -2.62 -2.64 -11.70
CA TYR A 229 -3.73 -3.18 -12.47
C TYR A 229 -3.61 -4.69 -12.56
N SER A 230 -4.74 -5.37 -12.63
CA SER A 230 -4.79 -6.78 -12.95
C SER A 230 -6.06 -7.10 -13.71
N ASP A 231 -5.99 -8.13 -14.53
CA ASP A 231 -7.11 -8.72 -15.25
C ASP A 231 -7.40 -10.16 -14.77
N GLY A 232 -6.75 -10.58 -13.67
CA GLY A 232 -6.80 -11.94 -13.14
C GLY A 232 -5.74 -12.89 -13.71
N ASN A 233 -5.27 -12.67 -14.93
CA ASN A 233 -4.21 -13.48 -15.54
C ASN A 233 -2.85 -12.78 -15.56
N SER A 234 -2.83 -11.46 -15.47
CA SER A 234 -1.60 -10.67 -15.44
C SER A 234 -1.72 -9.51 -14.44
N VAL A 235 -0.56 -8.97 -14.05
CA VAL A 235 -0.46 -7.77 -13.20
C VAL A 235 0.47 -6.75 -13.84
N TRP A 236 0.09 -5.48 -13.77
CA TRP A 236 0.90 -4.36 -14.27
C TRP A 236 1.04 -3.27 -13.22
N ILE A 237 2.13 -2.51 -13.31
CA ILE A 237 2.34 -1.29 -12.54
C ILE A 237 2.54 -0.07 -13.43
N GLN A 238 1.95 1.05 -13.02
CA GLN A 238 2.12 2.35 -13.69
C GLN A 238 2.43 3.43 -12.66
N GLY A 239 3.46 4.23 -12.92
CA GLY A 239 3.67 5.48 -12.18
C GLY A 239 2.71 6.56 -12.64
N LYS A 240 2.04 7.27 -11.73
CA LYS A 240 1.05 8.32 -12.02
C LYS A 240 1.64 9.53 -12.75
N LEU A 241 2.94 9.78 -12.57
CA LEU A 241 3.67 10.85 -13.25
C LEU A 241 4.37 10.38 -14.54
N SER A 242 4.21 9.11 -14.90
CA SER A 242 4.80 8.54 -16.10
C SER A 242 3.80 8.57 -17.24
N LEU A 243 4.23 9.09 -18.41
CA LEU A 243 3.48 8.97 -19.66
C LEU A 243 3.65 7.59 -20.32
N ASN A 244 4.51 6.73 -19.78
CA ASN A 244 4.69 5.38 -20.30
C ASN A 244 3.51 4.46 -19.93
N LEU A 245 3.29 3.45 -20.78
CA LEU A 245 2.38 2.36 -20.48
C LEU A 245 2.73 1.65 -19.15
N PRO A 246 1.73 1.01 -18.51
CA PRO A 246 1.99 0.11 -17.41
C PRO A 246 3.04 -0.95 -17.78
N THR A 247 3.98 -1.17 -16.88
CA THR A 247 4.99 -2.23 -16.96
C THR A 247 4.36 -3.54 -16.49
N LEU A 248 4.45 -4.59 -17.30
CA LEU A 248 4.01 -5.93 -16.92
C LEU A 248 4.91 -6.47 -15.80
N ILE A 249 4.30 -6.91 -14.70
CA ILE A 249 4.99 -7.58 -13.59
C ILE A 249 5.05 -9.07 -13.86
N GLU A 250 3.89 -9.70 -14.06
CA GLU A 250 3.77 -11.14 -14.26
C GLU A 250 2.51 -11.48 -15.08
N THR A 251 2.51 -12.64 -15.73
CA THR A 251 1.40 -13.18 -16.54
C THR A 251 1.20 -14.68 -16.28
N ASN A 252 0.22 -15.32 -16.93
CA ASN A 252 -0.16 -16.73 -16.72
C ASN A 252 -0.48 -17.03 -15.24
N LEU A 253 -1.26 -16.15 -14.62
CA LEU A 253 -1.61 -16.18 -13.20
C LEU A 253 -2.92 -16.91 -12.89
N SER A 254 -3.53 -17.60 -13.87
CA SER A 254 -4.87 -18.19 -13.75
C SER A 254 -5.06 -19.10 -12.53
N SER A 255 -4.01 -19.79 -12.07
CA SER A 255 -4.02 -20.66 -10.87
C SER A 255 -3.32 -20.05 -9.64
N LYS A 256 -2.88 -18.79 -9.74
CA LYS A 256 -2.03 -18.15 -8.73
C LYS A 256 -2.82 -17.24 -7.81
N THR A 257 -2.40 -17.19 -6.55
CA THR A 257 -2.95 -16.24 -5.57
C THR A 257 -2.30 -14.88 -5.72
N ILE A 258 -3.10 -13.85 -5.98
CA ILE A 258 -2.63 -12.45 -6.08
C ILE A 258 -3.21 -11.64 -4.92
N ARG A 259 -2.36 -11.05 -4.08
CA ARG A 259 -2.79 -10.22 -2.94
C ARG A 259 -1.89 -9.01 -2.76
N VAL A 260 -2.46 -7.88 -2.38
CA VAL A 260 -1.69 -6.72 -1.93
C VAL A 260 -1.66 -6.79 -0.39
N LEU A 261 -0.52 -7.18 0.17
CA LEU A 261 -0.34 -7.38 1.61
C LEU A 261 -0.21 -6.06 2.36
N GLU A 262 0.39 -5.06 1.71
CA GLU A 262 0.61 -3.74 2.27
C GLU A 262 0.51 -2.71 1.16
N GLY A 263 0.18 -1.48 1.54
CA GLY A 263 -0.01 -0.37 0.63
C GLY A 263 -1.16 0.52 1.09
N ASP A 264 -0.84 1.75 1.42
CA ASP A 264 -1.77 2.84 1.56
C ASP A 264 -1.27 4.05 0.76
N TYR A 265 -1.74 5.25 1.10
CA TYR A 265 -1.32 6.46 0.38
C TYR A 265 0.17 6.79 0.59
N ASP A 266 0.74 6.38 1.74
CA ASP A 266 2.04 6.80 2.26
C ASP A 266 3.08 5.66 2.34
N THR A 267 2.66 4.39 2.15
CA THR A 267 3.52 3.19 2.18
C THR A 267 3.71 2.54 0.81
N ASP A 268 4.91 2.01 0.56
CA ASP A 268 5.15 1.13 -0.58
C ASP A 268 4.32 -0.15 -0.46
N PHE A 269 3.87 -0.65 -1.62
CA PHE A 269 3.10 -1.89 -1.63
C PHE A 269 3.99 -3.12 -1.53
N LEU A 270 3.42 -4.20 -0.97
CA LEU A 270 3.92 -5.56 -1.10
C LEU A 270 2.88 -6.39 -1.84
N LEU A 271 3.17 -6.77 -3.08
CA LEU A 271 2.29 -7.58 -3.92
C LEU A 271 2.72 -9.05 -3.84
N GLN A 272 1.90 -9.87 -3.21
CA GLN A 272 2.03 -11.32 -3.23
C GLN A 272 1.51 -11.88 -4.56
N ILE A 273 2.33 -12.72 -5.19
CA ILE A 273 1.94 -13.68 -6.22
C ILE A 273 2.47 -15.05 -5.77
N ASP A 274 1.58 -15.90 -5.28
CA ASP A 274 1.91 -17.17 -4.58
C ASP A 274 2.90 -16.96 -3.42
N ASP A 275 4.10 -17.53 -3.53
CA ASP A 275 5.20 -17.46 -2.55
C ASP A 275 6.23 -16.37 -2.89
N VAL A 276 5.94 -15.52 -3.88
CA VAL A 276 6.81 -14.42 -4.31
C VAL A 276 6.17 -13.09 -3.96
N LEU A 277 6.91 -12.24 -3.25
CA LEU A 277 6.56 -10.85 -3.00
C LEU A 277 7.23 -9.95 -4.03
N TRP A 278 6.45 -9.08 -4.65
CA TRP A 278 6.88 -8.05 -5.59
C TRP A 278 6.75 -6.68 -4.95
N PHE A 279 7.76 -5.84 -5.12
CA PHE A 279 7.83 -4.56 -4.44
C PHE A 279 8.64 -3.53 -5.24
N PRO A 280 8.40 -2.24 -4.97
CA PRO A 280 9.11 -1.16 -5.64
C PRO A 280 10.55 -1.01 -5.12
N VAL A 281 11.47 -0.72 -6.04
CA VAL A 281 12.87 -0.36 -5.74
C VAL A 281 13.21 0.95 -6.44
N ILE A 282 13.75 1.91 -5.69
CA ILE A 282 14.22 3.19 -6.22
C ILE A 282 15.74 3.23 -6.14
N LYS A 283 16.39 3.22 -7.31
CA LYS A 283 17.84 3.33 -7.45
C LYS A 283 18.20 4.40 -8.43
N ASN A 284 19.11 5.32 -8.08
CA ASN A 284 19.54 6.42 -8.94
C ASN A 284 18.37 7.27 -9.50
N LYS A 285 17.33 7.52 -8.68
CA LYS A 285 16.09 8.22 -9.08
C LYS A 285 15.30 7.50 -10.20
N THR A 286 15.60 6.23 -10.45
CA THR A 286 14.84 5.37 -11.37
C THR A 286 14.09 4.31 -10.58
N PHE A 287 12.86 4.07 -11.01
CA PHE A 287 11.95 3.12 -10.44
C PHE A 287 12.07 1.77 -11.17
N HIS A 288 12.12 0.68 -10.42
CA HIS A 288 12.07 -0.70 -10.89
C HIS A 288 11.19 -1.52 -9.95
N ILE A 289 10.71 -2.68 -10.39
CA ILE A 289 10.20 -3.70 -9.45
C ILE A 289 11.28 -4.73 -9.21
N ASP A 290 11.30 -5.23 -7.99
CA ASP A 290 12.08 -6.40 -7.62
C ASP A 290 11.15 -7.42 -6.95
N SER A 291 11.66 -8.63 -6.74
CA SER A 291 10.90 -9.75 -6.21
C SER A 291 11.71 -10.58 -5.22
N LEU A 292 11.04 -11.16 -4.24
CA LEU A 292 11.65 -12.01 -3.23
C LEU A 292 10.73 -13.19 -2.90
N GLN A 293 11.29 -14.40 -2.95
CA GLN A 293 10.58 -15.59 -2.50
C GLN A 293 10.59 -15.67 -0.97
N VAL A 294 9.43 -15.96 -0.38
CA VAL A 294 9.22 -16.04 1.07
C VAL A 294 8.41 -17.27 1.43
N ASP A 295 8.46 -17.69 2.69
CA ASP A 295 7.49 -18.67 3.20
C ASP A 295 6.20 -17.96 3.57
N ILE A 296 5.27 -17.89 2.62
CA ILE A 296 4.08 -17.06 2.74
C ILE A 296 3.16 -17.46 3.88
N ASP A 297 3.12 -18.74 4.24
CA ASP A 297 2.29 -19.27 5.33
C ASP A 297 2.72 -18.73 6.70
N SER A 298 4.01 -18.41 6.86
CA SER A 298 4.55 -17.87 8.11
C SER A 298 5.00 -16.41 8.00
N PHE A 299 4.91 -15.81 6.81
CA PHE A 299 5.30 -14.43 6.56
C PHE A 299 4.35 -13.44 7.25
N HIS A 300 4.89 -12.59 8.12
CA HIS A 300 4.14 -11.53 8.77
C HIS A 300 5.03 -10.35 9.18
N ALA A 301 4.42 -9.17 9.29
CA ALA A 301 5.07 -7.99 9.82
C ALA A 301 5.26 -8.10 11.35
N ILE A 302 6.40 -7.64 11.84
CA ILE A 302 6.70 -7.44 13.26
C ILE A 302 6.49 -5.97 13.65
N ASN A 303 6.84 -5.05 12.75
CA ASN A 303 6.63 -3.61 12.89
C ASN A 303 6.56 -2.95 11.50
N TYR A 304 6.57 -1.61 11.41
CA TYR A 304 6.35 -0.85 10.17
C TYR A 304 7.34 -1.14 9.02
N CYS A 305 8.52 -1.67 9.32
CA CYS A 305 9.55 -1.91 8.29
C CYS A 305 10.21 -3.28 8.39
N HIS A 306 9.70 -4.17 9.25
CA HIS A 306 10.33 -5.45 9.56
C HIS A 306 9.34 -6.59 9.47
N TYR A 307 9.75 -7.67 8.81
CA TYR A 307 8.94 -8.87 8.59
C TYR A 307 9.76 -10.10 8.92
N ILE A 308 9.08 -11.18 9.28
CA ILE A 308 9.70 -12.50 9.42
C ILE A 308 8.85 -13.55 8.72
N ASP A 309 9.52 -14.59 8.29
CA ASP A 309 8.91 -15.90 8.09
C ASP A 309 9.70 -16.95 8.90
N LYS A 310 9.33 -18.23 8.79
CA LYS A 310 9.98 -19.32 9.54
C LYS A 310 11.47 -19.49 9.19
N ASN A 311 11.92 -18.95 8.05
CA ASN A 311 13.26 -19.12 7.49
C ASN A 311 14.14 -17.86 7.61
N ALA A 312 13.56 -16.67 7.69
CA ALA A 312 14.32 -15.43 7.54
C ALA A 312 13.68 -14.19 8.19
N PHE A 313 14.55 -13.22 8.43
CA PHE A 313 14.21 -11.86 8.83
C PHE A 313 14.40 -10.91 7.62
N TYR A 314 13.43 -10.02 7.41
CA TYR A 314 13.38 -9.09 6.30
C TYR A 314 13.21 -7.66 6.79
N ILE A 315 13.79 -6.72 6.04
CA ILE A 315 13.65 -5.28 6.24
C ILE A 315 13.08 -4.69 4.96
N CYS A 316 12.08 -3.83 5.07
CA CYS A 316 11.55 -3.02 3.99
C CYS A 316 12.06 -1.57 4.11
N GLU A 317 12.95 -1.17 3.19
CA GLU A 317 13.39 0.21 3.06
C GLU A 317 12.45 0.96 2.10
N GLN A 318 11.43 1.60 2.69
CA GLN A 318 10.47 2.46 2.00
C GLN A 318 11.18 3.50 1.13
N ASN A 319 10.73 3.64 -0.12
CA ASN A 319 11.31 4.54 -1.14
C ASN A 319 12.81 4.32 -1.42
N GLY A 320 13.35 3.14 -1.12
CA GLY A 320 14.76 2.80 -1.25
C GLY A 320 14.97 1.43 -1.89
N ARG A 321 15.61 0.51 -1.14
CA ARG A 321 15.90 -0.86 -1.59
C ARG A 321 14.69 -1.77 -1.67
N GLY A 322 13.53 -1.35 -1.14
CA GLY A 322 12.37 -2.23 -1.00
C GLY A 322 12.61 -3.29 0.07
N LEU A 323 11.99 -4.46 -0.09
CA LEU A 323 12.11 -5.58 0.83
C LEU A 323 13.40 -6.37 0.57
N PHE A 324 14.21 -6.58 1.61
CA PHE A 324 15.42 -7.40 1.51
C PHE A 324 15.62 -8.28 2.73
N LYS A 325 16.18 -9.47 2.49
CA LYS A 325 16.56 -10.42 3.53
C LYS A 325 17.81 -9.95 4.27
N VAL A 326 17.82 -10.14 5.59
CA VAL A 326 19.01 -9.96 6.43
C VAL A 326 19.64 -11.32 6.71
N ASP A 327 20.87 -11.50 6.26
CA ASP A 327 21.59 -12.76 6.44
C ASP A 327 22.05 -12.97 7.89
N ASN A 328 22.18 -14.24 8.29
CA ASN A 328 22.72 -14.67 9.58
C ASN A 328 21.93 -14.15 10.80
N ILE A 329 20.61 -14.06 10.67
CA ILE A 329 19.67 -13.76 11.76
C ILE A 329 18.72 -14.93 11.93
N ASP A 330 18.56 -15.38 13.17
CA ASP A 330 17.56 -16.38 13.56
C ASP A 330 16.21 -15.67 13.73
N PRO A 331 15.23 -15.88 12.82
CA PRO A 331 13.95 -15.17 12.86
C PRO A 331 13.18 -15.42 14.16
N THR A 332 13.40 -16.55 14.84
CA THR A 332 12.71 -16.89 16.09
C THR A 332 13.14 -16.04 17.28
N LYS A 333 14.28 -15.33 17.15
CA LYS A 333 14.85 -14.47 18.19
C LYS A 333 14.57 -12.99 17.97
N VAL A 334 14.06 -12.62 16.79
CA VAL A 334 13.76 -11.24 16.43
C VAL A 334 12.50 -10.78 17.17
N LYS A 335 12.55 -9.57 17.75
CA LYS A 335 11.42 -8.94 18.43
C LYS A 335 11.31 -7.49 18.04
N ALA A 336 10.08 -6.97 17.99
CA ALA A 336 9.85 -5.53 17.93
C ALA A 336 10.48 -4.87 19.16
N PHE A 337 11.26 -3.81 18.94
CA PHE A 337 11.73 -2.93 20.01
C PHE A 337 10.79 -1.72 20.13
N ASP A 338 10.44 -1.11 19.00
CA ASP A 338 9.35 -0.16 18.86
C ASP A 338 8.72 -0.26 17.45
N ASP A 339 7.91 0.73 17.08
CA ASP A 339 7.19 0.77 15.80
C ASP A 339 8.13 0.75 14.57
N SER A 340 9.40 1.11 14.74
CA SER A 340 10.38 1.27 13.65
C SER A 340 11.68 0.47 13.84
N LEU A 341 11.94 -0.04 15.05
CA LEU A 341 13.15 -0.77 15.38
C LEU A 341 12.84 -2.20 15.84
N SER A 342 13.72 -3.13 15.50
CA SER A 342 13.69 -4.50 15.99
C SER A 342 15.02 -4.86 16.66
N ILE A 343 14.97 -5.80 17.59
CA ILE A 343 16.14 -6.33 18.30
C ILE A 343 16.26 -7.84 18.05
N CYS A 344 17.49 -8.29 17.84
CA CYS A 344 17.86 -9.71 17.86
C CYS A 344 19.17 -9.85 18.63
N GLU A 345 19.10 -10.44 19.82
CA GLU A 345 20.24 -10.56 20.73
C GLU A 345 20.84 -9.18 21.08
N ASP A 346 22.08 -8.91 20.68
CA ASP A 346 22.77 -7.64 20.89
C ASP A 346 22.68 -6.68 19.70
N LYS A 347 21.93 -7.03 18.64
CA LYS A 347 21.79 -6.24 17.42
C LYS A 347 20.46 -5.50 17.38
N ILE A 348 20.53 -4.22 17.02
CA ILE A 348 19.35 -3.40 16.71
C ILE A 348 19.27 -3.20 15.20
N PHE A 349 18.05 -3.26 14.66
CA PHE A 349 17.76 -3.06 13.24
C PHE A 349 16.79 -1.90 13.06
N ASN A 350 17.00 -1.12 12.00
CA ASN A 350 16.10 -0.10 11.49
C ASN A 350 15.75 -0.40 10.02
N SER A 351 14.94 0.47 9.41
CA SER A 351 14.56 0.36 7.99
C SER A 351 15.74 0.36 7.00
N LYS A 352 16.95 0.71 7.42
CA LYS A 352 18.17 0.70 6.60
C LYS A 352 19.07 -0.51 6.84
N GLY A 353 18.80 -1.34 7.84
CA GLY A 353 19.65 -2.48 8.19
C GLY A 353 20.07 -2.49 9.65
N LEU A 354 21.26 -3.03 9.91
CA LEU A 354 21.87 -3.04 11.23
C LEU A 354 22.14 -1.59 11.68
N PHE A 355 21.69 -1.24 12.88
CA PHE A 355 22.00 0.02 13.53
C PHE A 355 23.49 -0.02 13.96
N PRO A 356 24.38 0.76 13.32
CA PRO A 356 25.82 0.63 13.55
C PRO A 356 26.20 0.97 15.00
N ASP A 357 27.11 0.17 15.56
CA ASP A 357 27.71 0.33 16.90
C ASP A 357 26.74 0.30 18.10
N ALA A 358 25.45 0.03 17.88
CA ALA A 358 24.46 -0.06 18.94
C ALA A 358 24.65 -1.35 19.77
N ASP A 359 24.73 -1.21 21.09
CA ASP A 359 24.68 -2.33 22.04
C ASP A 359 23.22 -2.64 22.40
N GLY A 360 22.63 -3.59 21.70
CA GLY A 360 21.25 -4.02 21.90
C GLY A 360 20.93 -4.49 23.32
N LEU A 361 21.93 -4.95 24.10
CA LEU A 361 21.70 -5.39 25.48
C LEU A 361 21.42 -4.23 26.45
N THR A 362 21.85 -3.02 26.10
CA THR A 362 21.67 -1.81 26.91
C THR A 362 20.88 -0.72 26.20
N PHE A 363 20.36 -1.00 25.00
CA PHE A 363 19.64 -0.04 24.18
C PHE A 363 18.27 0.31 24.77
N TYR A 364 17.94 1.59 24.83
CA TYR A 364 16.67 2.10 25.33
C TYR A 364 16.18 3.31 24.53
N LYS A 365 14.86 3.47 24.47
CA LYS A 365 14.19 4.61 23.85
C LYS A 365 14.11 5.76 24.86
N ILE A 366 14.57 6.95 24.46
CA ILE A 366 14.38 8.19 25.23
C ILE A 366 13.06 8.84 24.82
N ASN A 367 12.83 8.99 23.51
CA ASN A 367 11.55 9.39 22.91
C ASN A 367 11.50 8.95 21.43
N GLU A 368 10.49 9.41 20.68
CA GLU A 368 10.33 9.09 19.23
C GLU A 368 11.52 9.50 18.33
N ARG A 369 12.38 10.40 18.80
CA ARG A 369 13.52 10.93 18.05
C ARG A 369 14.86 10.47 18.60
N PHE A 370 14.94 10.10 19.88
CA PHE A 370 16.21 9.82 20.56
C PHE A 370 16.24 8.44 21.19
N TYR A 371 17.39 7.78 21.03
CA TYR A 371 17.73 6.48 21.58
C TYR A 371 19.10 6.55 22.23
N ALA A 372 19.40 5.65 23.16
CA ALA A 372 20.72 5.55 23.76
C ALA A 372 21.03 4.12 24.20
N ASP A 373 22.31 3.85 24.42
CA ASP A 373 22.81 2.65 25.05
C ASP A 373 23.89 3.05 26.09
N LYS A 374 24.67 2.09 26.60
CA LYS A 374 25.72 2.40 27.59
C LYS A 374 26.87 3.27 27.04
N ASN A 375 27.02 3.38 25.72
CA ASN A 375 28.16 4.01 25.05
C ASN A 375 27.78 5.31 24.31
N TYR A 376 26.61 5.35 23.68
CA TYR A 376 26.26 6.39 22.72
C TYR A 376 24.80 6.84 22.83
N VAL A 377 24.54 8.01 22.25
CA VAL A 377 23.20 8.56 22.01
C VAL A 377 23.00 8.66 20.50
N TRP A 378 21.78 8.38 20.04
CA TRP A 378 21.38 8.52 18.66
C TRP A 378 20.16 9.42 18.52
N GLU A 379 20.15 10.16 17.43
CA GLU A 379 19.01 10.91 16.92
C GLU A 379 18.52 10.24 15.64
N HIS A 380 17.32 9.68 15.68
CA HIS A 380 16.81 8.73 14.72
C HIS A 380 17.81 7.59 14.52
N SER A 381 18.49 7.55 13.37
CA SER A 381 19.51 6.56 13.03
C SER A 381 20.92 7.15 12.94
N THR A 382 21.11 8.39 13.42
CA THR A 382 22.39 9.09 13.35
C THR A 382 22.99 9.18 14.74
N LYS A 383 24.24 8.75 14.86
CA LYS A 383 24.98 8.85 16.12
C LYS A 383 25.25 10.31 16.48
N LEU A 384 24.96 10.66 17.73
CA LEU A 384 25.21 11.99 18.26
C LEU A 384 26.61 12.03 18.89
N GLU A 385 27.60 12.41 18.08
CA GLU A 385 29.00 12.34 18.47
C GLU A 385 29.34 13.22 19.69
N GLY A 386 30.07 12.64 20.64
CA GLY A 386 30.56 13.31 21.84
C GLY A 386 29.60 13.36 23.03
N PHE A 387 28.33 12.97 22.86
CA PHE A 387 27.35 13.04 23.94
C PHE A 387 27.42 11.82 24.88
N ASP A 388 27.44 12.07 26.19
CA ASP A 388 27.39 11.05 27.22
C ASP A 388 25.96 10.55 27.45
N PRO A 389 25.64 9.28 27.17
CA PRO A 389 24.29 8.73 27.35
C PRO A 389 23.80 8.78 28.80
N LYS A 390 24.70 8.75 29.79
CA LYS A 390 24.31 8.75 31.21
C LYS A 390 23.77 10.08 31.68
N THR A 391 24.20 11.18 31.05
CA THR A 391 23.83 12.54 31.45
C THR A 391 23.01 13.26 30.38
N PHE A 392 22.65 12.55 29.31
CA PHE A 392 21.87 13.07 28.20
C PHE A 392 20.46 13.48 28.64
N GLU A 393 20.04 14.66 28.18
CA GLU A 393 18.75 15.24 28.48
C GLU A 393 18.22 16.04 27.29
N ILE A 394 16.91 15.94 27.05
CA ILE A 394 16.18 16.79 26.12
C ILE A 394 15.64 17.97 26.92
N VAL A 395 16.25 19.14 26.74
CA VAL A 395 15.89 20.36 27.48
C VAL A 395 14.62 20.99 26.91
N ASP A 396 14.53 21.06 25.58
CA ASP A 396 13.36 21.61 24.90
C ASP A 396 13.13 20.93 23.55
N ARG A 397 11.88 20.55 23.29
CA ARG A 397 11.51 19.87 22.04
C ARG A 397 11.31 20.85 20.88
N CYS A 398 10.75 22.03 21.15
CA CYS A 398 10.40 23.01 20.12
C CYS A 398 11.67 23.62 19.48
N LEU A 399 12.61 24.05 20.32
CA LEU A 399 13.92 24.58 19.95
C LEU A 399 14.94 23.48 19.65
N SER A 400 14.56 22.20 19.80
CA SER A 400 15.47 21.05 19.65
C SER A 400 16.77 21.21 20.46
N ILE A 401 16.64 21.63 21.72
CA ILE A 401 17.77 21.78 22.64
C ILE A 401 17.99 20.46 23.38
N VAL A 402 19.17 19.88 23.20
CA VAL A 402 19.62 18.70 23.94
C VAL A 402 20.96 18.98 24.59
N LYS A 403 21.24 18.31 25.70
CA LYS A 403 22.50 18.46 26.43
C LYS A 403 22.97 17.15 27.02
N ASP A 404 24.24 17.09 27.38
CA ASP A 404 24.76 16.19 28.41
C ASP A 404 25.42 17.02 29.53
N ALA A 405 26.29 16.42 30.37
CA ALA A 405 27.01 17.16 31.41
C ALA A 405 27.97 18.26 30.92
N ASN A 406 28.45 18.20 29.68
CA ASN A 406 29.52 19.04 29.12
C ASN A 406 29.16 19.70 27.78
N HIS A 407 28.16 19.19 27.07
CA HIS A 407 27.81 19.57 25.71
C HIS A 407 26.37 20.05 25.64
N VAL A 408 26.14 21.01 24.76
CA VAL A 408 24.82 21.52 24.41
C VAL A 408 24.73 21.50 22.89
N ARG A 409 23.58 21.07 22.36
CA ARG A 409 23.28 21.13 20.95
C ARG A 409 21.90 21.73 20.76
N VAL A 410 21.81 22.65 19.79
CA VAL A 410 20.56 23.31 19.40
C VAL A 410 20.32 22.98 17.93
N TYR A 411 19.20 22.35 17.64
CA TYR A 411 18.93 21.68 16.36
C TYR A 411 20.05 20.69 15.98
N GLN A 412 20.93 21.07 15.05
CA GLN A 412 22.01 20.23 14.55
C GLN A 412 23.40 20.79 14.89
N ASN A 413 23.48 21.88 15.67
CA ASN A 413 24.72 22.59 15.95
C ASN A 413 25.14 22.44 17.41
N ASN A 414 26.34 21.90 17.64
CA ASN A 414 26.95 21.90 18.96
C ASN A 414 27.33 23.33 19.35
N ILE A 415 27.04 23.71 20.59
CA ILE A 415 27.30 25.04 21.13
C ILE A 415 28.49 24.95 22.10
N PRO A 416 29.74 25.13 21.61
CA PRO A 416 30.95 24.77 22.37
C PRO A 416 31.18 25.59 23.64
N ASN A 417 30.61 26.80 23.74
CA ASN A 417 30.82 27.71 24.88
C ASN A 417 29.63 27.76 25.85
N ALA A 418 28.60 26.94 25.60
CA ALA A 418 27.41 26.93 26.46
C ALA A 418 27.69 26.20 27.77
N ASP A 419 27.23 26.77 28.89
CA ASP A 419 27.28 26.08 30.17
C ASP A 419 26.09 25.12 30.30
N ALA A 420 26.33 23.84 30.01
CA ALA A 420 25.31 22.79 29.98
C ALA A 420 24.55 22.63 31.32
N LYS A 421 25.15 23.02 32.45
CA LYS A 421 24.56 22.85 33.79
C LYS A 421 23.54 23.92 34.15
N THR A 422 23.54 25.04 33.45
CA THR A 422 22.75 26.23 33.81
C THR A 422 21.80 26.68 32.71
N ILE A 423 21.55 25.82 31.72
CA ILE A 423 20.63 26.12 30.62
C ILE A 423 19.24 26.42 31.18
N GLN A 424 18.67 27.52 30.69
CA GLN A 424 17.29 27.88 30.90
C GLN A 424 16.69 28.34 29.57
N VAL A 425 15.62 27.66 29.16
CA VAL A 425 14.79 28.08 28.03
C VAL A 425 14.00 29.30 28.46
N LEU A 426 14.04 30.37 27.67
CA LEU A 426 13.43 31.66 28.01
C LEU A 426 12.17 31.91 27.19
N ASP A 427 11.52 30.84 26.70
CA ASP A 427 10.47 30.88 25.69
C ASP A 427 9.27 31.76 26.10
N VAL A 428 9.33 33.02 25.67
CA VAL A 428 8.22 33.97 25.71
C VAL A 428 7.79 34.17 24.25
N TYR A 429 6.87 33.33 23.79
CA TYR A 429 6.07 33.47 22.56
C TYR A 429 6.89 33.82 21.30
N HIS A 430 7.22 32.79 20.50
CA HIS A 430 7.87 32.87 19.18
C HIS A 430 9.33 33.34 19.17
N ASN A 431 10.05 33.24 20.29
CA ASN A 431 11.44 33.66 20.33
C ASN A 431 12.34 32.59 20.89
N ASN A 432 13.17 32.05 20.00
CA ASN A 432 14.15 31.00 20.18
C ASN A 432 15.34 31.42 21.08
N TYR A 433 15.05 32.15 22.16
CA TYR A 433 16.01 32.57 23.16
C TYR A 433 16.13 31.53 24.26
N TRP A 434 17.36 31.34 24.68
CA TRP A 434 17.71 30.58 25.85
C TRP A 434 18.94 31.22 26.47
N ARG A 435 19.25 30.86 27.71
CA ARG A 435 20.47 31.33 28.37
C ARG A 435 21.17 30.21 29.08
N ASP A 436 22.44 30.44 29.34
CA ASP A 436 23.17 29.80 30.41
C ASP A 436 23.64 30.87 31.40
N LYS A 437 24.43 30.50 32.41
CA LYS A 437 24.93 31.47 33.41
C LYS A 437 25.83 32.58 32.84
N HIS A 438 26.41 32.35 31.66
CA HIS A 438 27.44 33.19 31.04
C HIS A 438 26.97 33.87 29.78
N HIS A 439 25.86 33.46 29.17
CA HIS A 439 25.45 33.95 27.86
C HIS A 439 23.93 33.92 27.69
N VAL A 440 23.41 34.91 26.94
CA VAL A 440 22.10 34.81 26.29
C VAL A 440 22.31 34.42 24.84
N TRP A 441 21.47 33.52 24.35
CA TRP A 441 21.54 32.94 23.02
C TRP A 441 20.22 33.16 22.27
N TYR A 442 20.31 33.32 20.95
CA TYR A 442 19.19 33.22 20.01
C TYR A 442 19.52 32.12 19.01
N TRP A 443 18.74 31.03 18.98
CA TRP A 443 19.12 29.79 18.26
C TRP A 443 20.53 29.33 18.65
N THR A 444 21.48 29.46 17.73
CA THR A 444 22.89 29.07 17.87
C THR A 444 23.80 30.28 18.08
N GLU A 445 23.25 31.49 17.97
CA GLU A 445 23.99 32.74 18.02
C GLU A 445 24.06 33.28 19.45
N GLN A 446 25.27 33.62 19.86
CA GLN A 446 25.50 34.28 21.14
C GLN A 446 25.21 35.78 20.99
N ILE A 447 24.23 36.30 21.72
CA ILE A 447 23.89 37.74 21.65
C ILE A 447 24.67 38.53 22.69
N GLN A 448 24.75 38.07 23.94
CA GLN A 448 25.42 38.85 25.00
C GLN A 448 26.10 37.93 26.01
N PRO A 449 27.41 38.09 26.25
CA PRO A 449 28.05 37.56 27.45
C PRO A 449 27.44 38.20 28.70
N LEU A 450 27.06 37.37 29.65
CA LEU A 450 26.65 37.71 31.00
C LEU A 450 27.88 37.67 31.93
N THR A 451 28.22 38.82 32.50
CA THR A 451 29.13 38.96 33.62
C THR A 451 28.31 39.14 34.91
N LEU A 452 27.98 38.03 35.58
CA LEU A 452 27.28 38.07 36.87
C LEU A 452 28.02 39.01 37.87
N PRO A 453 27.37 39.95 38.59
CA PRO A 453 25.93 40.16 38.81
C PRO A 453 25.33 41.46 38.19
N ASP A 454 26.05 42.17 37.32
CA ASP A 454 25.72 43.56 36.93
C ASP A 454 25.04 43.71 35.54
N ASP A 455 24.68 42.62 34.85
CA ASP A 455 24.18 42.68 33.46
C ASP A 455 22.77 43.27 33.26
N GLY A 456 22.15 43.80 34.32
CA GLY A 456 20.83 44.43 34.30
C GLY A 456 19.66 43.48 33.99
N GLU A 457 18.43 44.02 33.99
CA GLU A 457 17.23 43.19 33.80
C GLU A 457 17.12 42.65 32.36
N LEU A 458 17.11 41.32 32.24
CA LEU A 458 16.70 40.63 31.02
C LEU A 458 15.19 40.79 30.83
N TYR A 459 14.79 41.50 29.79
CA TYR A 459 13.39 41.81 29.51
C TYR A 459 13.02 41.44 28.08
N PHE A 460 11.96 40.65 27.92
CA PHE A 460 11.39 40.33 26.61
C PHE A 460 10.21 41.25 26.33
N TYR A 461 10.26 41.95 25.20
CA TYR A 461 9.15 42.80 24.79
C TYR A 461 8.00 41.90 24.31
N PRO A 462 6.80 41.99 24.92
CA PRO A 462 5.71 41.07 24.63
C PRO A 462 5.34 41.04 23.14
N LYS A 463 5.05 39.84 22.60
CA LYS A 463 4.63 39.62 21.20
C LYS A 463 5.61 40.21 20.17
N SER A 464 6.91 40.16 20.45
CA SER A 464 7.93 40.73 19.58
C SER A 464 9.22 39.94 19.62
N HIS A 465 10.10 40.12 18.63
CA HIS A 465 11.41 39.51 18.55
C HIS A 465 12.50 40.28 19.28
N PHE A 466 12.12 41.31 20.05
CA PHE A 466 13.05 42.15 20.77
C PHE A 466 13.25 41.71 22.21
N CYS A 467 14.50 41.74 22.67
CA CYS A 467 14.85 41.59 24.07
C CYS A 467 15.80 42.70 24.50
N ARG A 468 15.77 43.04 25.79
CA ARG A 468 16.71 43.94 26.42
C ARG A 468 17.58 43.15 27.37
N VAL A 469 18.89 43.31 27.25
CA VAL A 469 19.88 42.79 28.20
C VAL A 469 20.64 44.00 28.74
N GLY A 470 20.32 44.41 29.96
CA GLY A 470 20.86 45.63 30.56
C GLY A 470 20.49 46.88 29.77
N THR A 471 21.50 47.57 29.23
CA THR A 471 21.35 48.79 28.41
C THR A 471 21.33 48.53 26.91
N LYS A 472 21.34 47.26 26.49
CA LYS A 472 21.34 46.88 25.07
C LYS A 472 20.01 46.29 24.68
N ILE A 473 19.50 46.68 23.52
CA ILE A 473 18.31 46.11 22.91
C ILE A 473 18.73 45.31 21.68
N TRP A 474 18.19 44.11 21.57
CA TRP A 474 18.45 43.18 20.49
C TRP A 474 17.14 42.89 19.76
N CYS A 475 17.21 42.68 18.46
CA CYS A 475 16.17 42.04 17.67
C CYS A 475 16.74 40.72 17.14
N GLN A 476 16.22 39.59 17.60
CA GLN A 476 16.83 38.28 17.33
C GLN A 476 18.32 38.27 17.71
N GLN A 477 19.22 37.93 16.79
CA GLN A 477 20.68 37.98 16.98
C GLN A 477 21.29 39.38 16.82
N HIS A 478 20.53 40.41 16.43
CA HIS A 478 21.09 41.70 16.02
C HIS A 478 21.04 42.75 17.13
N LEU A 479 22.18 43.36 17.46
CA LEU A 479 22.28 44.48 18.40
C LEU A 479 21.78 45.77 17.74
N LEU A 480 20.86 46.47 18.41
CA LEU A 480 20.43 47.79 17.97
C LEU A 480 21.28 48.88 18.61
N GLU A 481 21.97 49.67 17.79
CA GLU A 481 22.86 50.73 18.26
C GLU A 481 22.16 52.07 18.50
N GLY A 482 22.46 52.68 19.65
CA GLY A 482 22.03 54.05 19.99
C GLY A 482 20.54 54.16 20.31
N VAL A 483 19.92 53.10 20.81
CA VAL A 483 18.50 53.08 21.16
C VAL A 483 18.22 53.95 22.39
N ASP A 484 17.25 54.85 22.27
CA ASP A 484 16.69 55.56 23.43
C ASP A 484 15.67 54.67 24.15
N ILE A 485 16.16 53.87 25.10
CA ILE A 485 15.36 52.89 25.86
C ILE A 485 14.07 53.49 26.47
N PRO A 486 14.07 54.70 27.08
CA PRO A 486 12.85 55.26 27.68
C PRO A 486 11.70 55.51 26.68
N SER A 487 12.01 55.76 25.41
CA SER A 487 11.01 55.97 24.35
C SER A 487 10.83 54.78 23.41
N PHE A 488 11.54 53.67 23.66
CA PHE A 488 11.49 52.49 22.80
C PHE A 488 10.14 51.79 22.88
N THR A 489 9.51 51.59 21.72
CA THR A 489 8.17 51.01 21.58
C THR A 489 8.11 50.03 20.42
N ILE A 490 7.45 48.89 20.63
CA ILE A 490 7.21 47.88 19.60
C ILE A 490 6.04 48.31 18.71
N ILE A 491 6.23 48.19 17.40
CA ILE A 491 5.19 48.44 16.38
C ILE A 491 4.68 47.11 15.82
N LYS A 492 5.59 46.23 15.41
CA LYS A 492 5.33 44.87 14.89
C LYS A 492 6.38 43.91 15.46
N PRO A 493 6.24 42.58 15.31
CA PRO A 493 7.18 41.65 15.92
C PRO A 493 8.66 41.93 15.62
N THR A 494 9.02 42.37 14.42
CA THR A 494 10.39 42.73 14.02
C THR A 494 10.60 44.25 13.82
N ILE A 495 9.62 45.09 14.18
CA ILE A 495 9.67 46.54 13.96
C ILE A 495 9.42 47.30 15.26
N ALA A 496 10.34 48.20 15.61
CA ALA A 496 10.23 49.07 16.77
C ALA A 496 10.63 50.51 16.42
N LYS A 497 10.37 51.45 17.33
CA LYS A 497 10.86 52.83 17.21
C LYS A 497 11.26 53.37 18.57
N ASP A 498 12.12 54.38 18.54
CA ASP A 498 12.34 55.30 19.64
C ASP A 498 12.07 56.75 19.19
N LYS A 499 12.36 57.74 20.04
CA LYS A 499 12.16 59.16 19.71
C LYS A 499 12.99 59.65 18.52
N ASN A 500 14.07 58.95 18.15
CA ASN A 500 15.03 59.35 17.13
C ASN A 500 14.93 58.51 15.84
N PHE A 501 14.63 57.21 15.94
CA PHE A 501 14.76 56.25 14.84
C PHE A 501 13.66 55.17 14.82
N TYR A 502 13.49 54.54 13.65
CA TYR A 502 12.81 53.25 13.46
C TYR A 502 13.85 52.13 13.32
N TYR A 503 13.53 50.97 13.87
CA TYR A 503 14.36 49.76 13.84
C TYR A 503 13.58 48.62 13.17
N MET A 504 14.19 47.95 12.20
CA MET A 504 13.63 46.79 11.49
C MET A 504 14.69 45.71 11.41
N GLU A 505 14.54 44.64 12.19
CA GLU A 505 15.55 43.59 12.33
C GLU A 505 16.93 44.16 12.69
N ASP A 506 17.88 44.17 11.75
CA ASP A 506 19.24 44.71 11.91
C ASP A 506 19.40 46.16 11.42
N ARG A 507 18.35 46.74 10.85
CA ARG A 507 18.40 48.05 10.17
C ARG A 507 17.85 49.18 11.02
N LYS A 508 18.40 50.37 10.80
CA LYS A 508 18.06 51.62 11.47
C LYS A 508 17.72 52.69 10.44
N TYR A 509 16.59 53.37 10.63
CA TYR A 509 16.08 54.41 9.74
C TYR A 509 15.74 55.68 10.54
N THR A 510 16.04 56.85 9.98
CA THR A 510 15.49 58.11 10.50
C THR A 510 14.00 58.23 10.20
N HIS A 511 13.31 59.14 10.89
CA HIS A 511 11.89 59.43 10.62
C HIS A 511 11.62 59.91 9.18
N GLN A 512 12.62 60.43 8.47
CA GLN A 512 12.50 60.85 7.07
C GLN A 512 12.69 59.70 6.07
N GLU A 513 13.49 58.70 6.44
CA GLU A 513 13.79 57.53 5.59
C GLU A 513 12.76 56.41 5.73
N TYR A 514 11.99 56.41 6.81
CA TYR A 514 10.96 55.41 7.05
C TYR A 514 9.68 55.73 6.26
N GLU A 515 9.37 54.90 5.25
CA GLU A 515 8.10 54.91 4.53
C GLU A 515 7.29 53.63 4.86
N ASP A 516 6.03 53.77 5.29
CA ASP A 516 5.15 52.63 5.66
C ASP A 516 4.89 51.63 4.51
N ASN A 517 5.21 52.01 3.26
CA ASN A 517 4.96 51.21 2.06
C ASN A 517 6.07 50.21 1.70
N ASP A 518 7.23 50.23 2.38
CA ASP A 518 8.31 49.24 2.16
C ASP A 518 8.02 47.86 2.81
N ILE A 519 6.85 47.70 3.43
CA ILE A 519 6.52 46.58 4.32
C ILE A 519 5.70 45.50 3.59
N GLY A 520 6.10 45.18 2.36
CA GLY A 520 5.51 44.14 1.52
C GLY A 520 6.46 42.99 1.24
N ARG A 521 6.94 42.29 2.29
CA ARG A 521 7.50 40.91 2.26
C ARG A 521 8.39 40.66 3.49
N TYR A 522 7.83 40.45 4.67
CA TYR A 522 8.60 39.80 5.73
C TYR A 522 7.71 38.79 6.44
N TYR A 523 8.13 37.53 6.31
CA TYR A 523 7.41 36.31 6.65
C TYR A 523 7.10 36.25 8.14
N THR A 524 5.84 36.10 8.50
CA THR A 524 5.46 35.42 9.74
C THR A 524 5.69 33.94 9.52
N PHE A 525 6.77 33.37 10.06
CA PHE A 525 6.80 31.92 10.28
C PHE A 525 5.73 31.63 11.34
N GLY A 526 4.69 30.91 10.92
CA GLY A 526 3.64 30.35 11.78
C GLY A 526 4.12 29.11 12.50
#